data_AF-A0A9P1N2M9-F1
#
_entry.id   AF-A0A9P1N2M9-F1
#
_cell.length_a   1.000
_cell.length_b   1.000
_cell.length_c   1.000
_cell.angle_alpha   90.00
_cell.angle_beta   90.00
_cell.angle_gamma   90.00
#
_symmetry.space_group_name_H-M   'P 1'
#
loop_
_entity.id
_entity.type
_entity.pdbx_description
1 polymer ?
#
loop_
_entity_poly.entity_id
_entity_poly.type
_entity_poly.pdbx_seq_one_letter_code
_entity_poly.pdbx_strand_id
1 'polypeptide(L)'
;MAQFVARTERSGNIFSRVTGLIRAGQLSWSDRPLWYDVYVSSPPLSPPDWNVKLAKHGEPIRPIFYEEDVLRAKFYKKYRNTAAIQIDSSKQSISQQFLNEYQIIKNENPTEENKEEEEIFEKTEKRLQENGITLK
;
A
#
# COMPACT_ATOMS: atom_id res chain seq x y z
N MET A 1 -37.92 -23.80 -14.86
CA MET A 1 -37.61 -22.37 -15.12
C MET A 1 -36.71 -21.77 -14.04
N ALA A 2 -37.10 -21.76 -12.76
CA ALA A 2 -36.31 -21.14 -11.68
C ALA A 2 -34.89 -21.71 -11.46
N GLN A 3 -34.69 -23.03 -11.57
CA GLN A 3 -33.37 -23.66 -11.40
C GLN A 3 -32.33 -23.21 -12.43
N PHE A 4 -32.77 -22.83 -13.65
CA PHE A 4 -31.86 -22.37 -14.71
C PHE A 4 -31.30 -20.98 -14.38
N VAL A 5 -32.18 -20.05 -13.95
CA VAL A 5 -31.82 -18.66 -13.59
C VAL A 5 -30.92 -18.59 -12.36
N ALA A 6 -31.08 -19.52 -11.41
CA ALA A 6 -30.22 -19.59 -10.22
C ALA A 6 -28.77 -20.00 -10.54
N ARG A 7 -28.53 -20.65 -11.69
CA ARG A 7 -27.22 -21.19 -12.08
C ARG A 7 -26.50 -20.37 -13.16
N THR A 8 -27.14 -19.34 -13.70
CA THR A 8 -26.54 -18.47 -14.73
C THR A 8 -25.68 -17.37 -14.09
N GLU A 9 -24.36 -17.59 -14.03
CA GLU A 9 -23.40 -16.65 -13.46
C GLU A 9 -23.32 -15.31 -14.21
N ARG A 10 -23.66 -15.29 -15.51
CA ARG A 10 -23.62 -14.08 -16.34
C ARG A 10 -24.84 -13.16 -16.21
N SER A 11 -25.93 -13.62 -15.59
CA SER A 11 -27.19 -12.86 -15.49
C SER A 11 -27.30 -12.12 -14.15
N GLY A 12 -26.26 -11.36 -13.79
CA GLY A 12 -26.16 -10.60 -12.54
C GLY A 12 -25.54 -11.38 -11.38
N ASN A 13 -25.27 -10.68 -10.28
CA ASN A 13 -24.69 -11.25 -9.07
C ASN A 13 -25.64 -12.20 -8.31
N ILE A 14 -25.09 -12.94 -7.34
CA ILE A 14 -25.86 -13.89 -6.52
C ILE A 14 -27.00 -13.22 -5.74
N PHE A 15 -26.78 -11.99 -5.28
CA PHE A 15 -27.75 -11.27 -4.46
C PHE A 15 -28.97 -10.85 -5.28
N SER A 16 -28.78 -10.27 -6.46
CA SER A 16 -29.87 -9.88 -7.35
C SER A 16 -30.69 -11.08 -7.83
N ARG A 17 -30.04 -12.22 -8.11
CA ARG A 17 -30.72 -13.47 -8.49
C ARG A 17 -31.59 -14.03 -7.38
N VAL A 18 -31.07 -14.13 -6.15
CA VAL A 18 -31.85 -14.60 -5.00
C VAL A 18 -33.00 -13.64 -4.69
N THR A 19 -32.73 -12.33 -4.71
CA THR A 19 -33.76 -11.30 -4.52
C THR A 19 -34.87 -11.41 -5.57
N GLY A 20 -34.52 -11.65 -6.83
CA GLY A 20 -35.47 -11.86 -7.92
C GLY A 20 -36.32 -13.10 -7.73
N LEU A 21 -35.72 -14.23 -7.29
CA LEU A 21 -36.45 -15.46 -7.00
C LEU A 21 -37.46 -15.28 -5.86
N ILE A 22 -37.06 -14.56 -4.81
CA ILE A 22 -37.94 -14.22 -3.69
C ILE A 22 -39.11 -13.36 -4.17
N ARG A 23 -38.83 -12.29 -4.93
CA ARG A 23 -39.86 -11.37 -5.45
C ARG A 23 -40.82 -12.05 -6.43
N ALA A 24 -40.34 -13.01 -7.21
CA ALA A 24 -41.16 -13.78 -8.15
C ALA A 24 -41.95 -14.91 -7.46
N GLY A 25 -41.82 -15.09 -6.14
CA GLY A 25 -42.48 -16.16 -5.38
C GLY A 25 -41.94 -17.57 -5.67
N GLN A 26 -40.80 -17.68 -6.36
CA GLN A 26 -40.14 -18.97 -6.67
C GLN A 26 -39.26 -19.45 -5.52
N LEU A 27 -38.88 -18.56 -4.60
CA LEU A 27 -38.21 -18.87 -3.33
C LEU A 27 -39.03 -18.24 -2.20
N SER A 28 -39.39 -19.01 -1.19
CA SER A 28 -40.11 -18.45 -0.04
C SER A 28 -39.16 -17.55 0.78
N TRP A 29 -39.72 -16.56 1.48
CA TRP A 29 -38.91 -15.71 2.34
C TRP A 29 -38.26 -16.47 3.50
N SER A 30 -38.92 -17.51 4.02
CA SER A 30 -38.39 -18.36 5.08
C SER A 30 -37.21 -19.22 4.61
N ASP A 31 -37.17 -19.57 3.32
CA ASP A 31 -36.12 -20.41 2.73
C ASP A 31 -34.95 -19.60 2.15
N ARG A 32 -34.89 -18.28 2.44
CA ARG A 32 -33.79 -17.45 2.00
C ARG A 32 -32.46 -17.94 2.59
N PRO A 33 -31.34 -17.85 1.86
CA PRO A 33 -30.04 -18.25 2.38
C PRO A 33 -29.65 -17.44 3.62
N LEU A 34 -28.96 -18.07 4.56
CA LEU A 34 -28.46 -17.41 5.79
C LEU A 34 -27.65 -16.13 5.49
N TRP A 35 -26.83 -16.16 4.44
CA TRP A 35 -25.99 -15.03 4.05
C TRP A 35 -26.78 -13.84 3.50
N TYR A 36 -28.05 -14.03 3.09
CA TYR A 36 -28.86 -12.97 2.47
C TYR A 36 -29.05 -11.79 3.42
N ASP A 37 -29.38 -12.07 4.68
CA ASP A 37 -29.59 -11.02 5.68
C ASP A 37 -28.29 -10.29 6.01
N VAL A 38 -27.16 -11.01 6.04
CA VAL A 38 -25.82 -10.43 6.19
C VAL A 38 -25.52 -9.47 5.03
N TYR A 39 -25.79 -9.89 3.80
CA TYR A 39 -25.57 -9.07 2.60
C TYR A 39 -26.47 -7.82 2.59
N VAL A 40 -27.73 -7.93 3.02
CA VAL A 40 -28.64 -6.79 3.14
C VAL A 40 -28.15 -5.80 4.21
N SER A 41 -27.65 -6.31 5.34
CA SER A 41 -27.14 -5.47 6.44
C SER A 41 -25.80 -4.80 6.12
N SER A 42 -24.94 -5.49 5.36
CA SER A 42 -23.56 -5.09 5.09
C SER A 42 -23.22 -5.41 3.63
N PRO A 43 -23.76 -4.64 2.67
CA PRO A 43 -23.48 -4.86 1.25
C PRO A 43 -22.02 -4.51 0.93
N PRO A 44 -21.38 -5.21 -0.02
CA PRO A 44 -20.04 -4.86 -0.49
C PRO A 44 -20.06 -3.51 -1.23
N LEU A 45 -18.93 -2.79 -1.23
CA LEU A 45 -18.79 -1.51 -1.93
C LEU A 45 -19.05 -1.64 -3.44
N SER A 46 -18.57 -2.74 -4.04
CA SER A 46 -18.83 -3.08 -5.44
C SER A 46 -19.49 -4.46 -5.51
N PRO A 47 -20.60 -4.61 -6.25
CA PRO A 47 -21.26 -5.90 -6.39
C PRO A 47 -20.35 -6.90 -7.15
N PRO A 48 -20.38 -8.19 -6.78
CA PRO A 48 -19.62 -9.23 -7.46
C PRO A 48 -20.31 -9.63 -8.77
N ASP A 49 -20.27 -8.73 -9.75
CA ASP A 49 -20.83 -8.96 -11.07
C ASP A 49 -19.86 -9.76 -11.94
N TRP A 50 -20.38 -10.48 -12.93
CA TRP A 50 -19.56 -11.30 -13.82
C TRP A 50 -18.62 -10.48 -14.72
N ASN A 51 -19.00 -9.24 -15.02
CA ASN A 51 -18.28 -8.33 -15.93
C ASN A 51 -17.55 -7.22 -15.17
N VAL A 52 -17.07 -7.53 -13.95
CA VAL A 52 -16.21 -6.59 -13.22
C VAL A 52 -14.94 -6.38 -14.04
N LYS A 53 -14.73 -5.13 -14.45
CA LYS A 53 -13.50 -4.71 -15.14
C LYS A 53 -12.37 -4.74 -14.12
N LEU A 54 -11.62 -5.84 -14.08
CA LEU A 54 -10.35 -5.91 -13.37
C LEU A 54 -9.33 -5.00 -14.07
N ALA A 55 -8.29 -4.59 -13.32
CA ALA A 55 -7.15 -3.89 -13.90
C ALA A 55 -6.67 -4.66 -15.13
N LYS A 56 -6.52 -3.97 -16.26
CA LYS A 56 -6.22 -4.64 -17.53
C LYS A 56 -4.84 -5.29 -17.43
N HIS A 57 -4.68 -6.48 -18.01
CA HIS A 57 -3.36 -7.08 -18.15
C HIS A 57 -2.46 -6.12 -18.93
N GLY A 58 -1.39 -5.63 -18.30
CA GLY A 58 -0.46 -4.66 -18.89
C GLY A 58 -0.78 -3.19 -18.63
N GLU A 59 -1.76 -2.86 -17.80
CA GLU A 59 -1.89 -1.49 -17.29
C GLU A 59 -0.65 -1.14 -16.45
N PRO A 60 0.10 -0.07 -16.78
CA PRO A 60 1.35 0.23 -16.10
C PRO A 60 1.06 0.66 -14.67
N ILE A 61 1.39 -0.22 -13.72
CA ILE A 61 1.39 0.11 -12.30
C ILE A 61 2.47 1.19 -12.09
N ARG A 62 2.08 2.31 -11.48
CA ARG A 62 3.03 3.39 -11.19
C ARG A 62 4.01 2.89 -10.12
N PRO A 63 5.32 3.03 -10.32
CA PRO A 63 6.28 2.72 -9.28
C PRO A 63 6.09 3.69 -8.11
N ILE A 64 6.27 3.20 -6.89
CA ILE A 64 6.17 4.00 -5.66
C ILE A 64 7.60 4.45 -5.32
N PHE A 65 7.88 5.74 -5.54
CA PHE A 65 9.14 6.39 -5.18
C PHE A 65 8.85 7.58 -4.29
N TYR A 66 9.70 7.78 -3.29
CA TYR A 66 9.67 8.94 -2.41
C TYR A 66 10.90 9.83 -2.61
N GLU A 67 10.83 11.08 -2.15
CA GLU A 67 11.93 12.03 -2.29
C GLU A 67 13.18 11.56 -1.52
N GLU A 68 12.99 10.90 -0.37
CA GLU A 68 14.07 10.31 0.41
C GLU A 68 14.80 9.16 -0.29
N ASP A 69 14.18 8.51 -1.30
CA ASP A 69 14.80 7.39 -2.00
C ASP A 69 16.01 7.82 -2.83
N VAL A 70 16.05 9.08 -3.28
CA VAL A 70 17.23 9.66 -3.94
C VAL A 70 18.42 9.68 -2.99
N LEU A 71 18.20 10.13 -1.76
CA LEU A 71 19.23 10.22 -0.74
C LEU A 71 19.64 8.82 -0.25
N ARG A 72 18.66 7.92 -0.09
CA ARG A 72 18.89 6.52 0.27
C ARG A 72 19.71 5.79 -0.80
N ALA A 73 19.47 6.07 -2.09
CA ALA A 73 20.26 5.53 -3.20
C ALA A 73 21.72 6.05 -3.16
N LYS A 74 21.93 7.35 -2.91
CA LYS A 74 23.29 7.91 -2.71
C LYS A 74 24.00 7.26 -1.52
N PHE A 75 23.29 7.09 -0.41
CA PHE A 75 23.81 6.45 0.79
C PHE A 75 24.25 5.00 0.52
N TYR A 76 23.40 4.15 -0.07
CA TYR A 76 23.76 2.76 -0.37
C TYR A 76 24.77 2.61 -1.50
N LYS A 77 24.91 3.62 -2.38
CA LYS A 77 25.99 3.67 -3.37
C LYS A 77 27.36 3.84 -2.70
N LYS A 78 27.45 4.63 -1.62
CA LYS A 78 28.68 4.87 -0.84
C LYS A 78 28.92 3.76 0.19
N TYR A 79 27.88 3.38 0.93
CA TYR A 79 27.92 2.39 2.02
C TYR A 79 27.12 1.14 1.63
N ARG A 80 27.81 0.17 1.00
CA ARG A 80 27.16 -1.06 0.50
C ARG A 80 26.73 -2.01 1.61
N ASN A 81 27.40 -1.98 2.77
CA ASN A 81 27.19 -2.95 3.84
C ASN A 81 26.89 -2.24 5.17
N THR A 82 25.63 -1.88 5.36
CA THR A 82 25.15 -1.39 6.65
C THR A 82 24.68 -2.55 7.53
N ALA A 83 24.60 -2.29 8.84
CA ALA A 83 24.20 -3.30 9.82
C ALA A 83 22.90 -4.03 9.44
N ALA A 84 22.76 -5.27 9.92
CA ALA A 84 21.60 -6.10 9.67
C ALA A 84 20.30 -5.39 10.09
N ILE A 85 19.32 -5.39 9.19
CA ILE A 85 18.00 -4.78 9.42
C ILE A 85 17.10 -5.84 10.07
N GLN A 86 16.50 -5.49 11.20
CA GLN A 86 15.47 -6.31 11.86
C GLN A 86 14.09 -5.76 11.48
N ILE A 87 13.33 -6.52 10.69
CA ILE A 87 12.00 -6.11 10.20
C ILE A 87 10.99 -6.03 11.34
N ASP A 88 11.10 -6.92 12.32
CA ASP A 88 10.15 -7.02 13.44
C ASP A 88 10.40 -5.97 14.55
N SER A 89 11.51 -5.24 14.45
CA SER A 89 11.94 -4.30 15.46
C SER A 89 11.48 -2.89 15.12
N SER A 90 11.02 -2.13 16.11
CA SER A 90 10.74 -0.70 15.95
C SER A 90 12.01 0.16 15.85
N LYS A 91 13.20 -0.47 15.84
CA LYS A 91 14.47 0.22 15.72
C LYS A 91 14.63 0.74 14.29
N GLN A 92 14.96 2.03 14.19
CA GLN A 92 15.26 2.67 12.92
C GLN A 92 16.53 2.06 12.31
N SER A 93 16.53 1.84 10.99
CA SER A 93 17.73 1.46 10.26
C SER A 93 18.76 2.60 10.29
N ILE A 94 20.02 2.26 10.08
CA ILE A 94 21.09 3.26 9.96
C ILE A 94 20.80 4.25 8.82
N SER A 95 20.27 3.74 7.70
CA SER A 95 19.84 4.61 6.59
C SER A 95 18.70 5.55 7.00
N GLN A 96 17.76 5.11 7.84
CA GLN A 96 16.69 5.98 8.33
C GLN A 96 17.19 7.02 9.32
N GLN A 97 18.11 6.65 10.21
CA GLN A 97 18.76 7.60 11.12
C GLN A 97 19.53 8.67 10.33
N PHE A 98 20.23 8.26 9.27
CA PHE A 98 20.90 9.19 8.35
C PHE A 98 19.93 10.18 7.71
N LEU A 99 18.80 9.69 7.21
CA LEU A 99 17.76 10.56 6.61
C LEU A 99 17.22 11.58 7.62
N ASN A 100 16.96 11.15 8.86
CA ASN A 100 16.45 12.03 9.90
C ASN A 100 17.44 13.15 10.24
N GLU A 101 18.73 12.82 10.41
CA GLU A 101 19.79 13.82 10.66
C GLU A 101 19.98 14.75 9.46
N TYR A 102 19.89 14.22 8.24
CA TYR A 102 19.94 15.04 7.02
C TYR A 102 18.81 16.06 6.96
N GLN A 103 17.59 15.66 7.32
CA GLN A 103 16.46 16.58 7.39
C GLN A 103 16.65 17.65 8.48
N ILE A 104 17.19 17.29 9.64
CA ILE A 104 17.50 18.24 10.72
C ILE A 104 18.50 19.29 10.24
N ILE A 105 19.63 18.87 9.65
CA ILE A 105 20.68 19.79 9.18
C ILE A 105 20.18 20.68 8.03
N LYS A 106 19.34 20.13 7.15
CA LYS A 106 18.70 20.88 6.06
C LYS A 106 17.76 21.96 6.62
N ASN A 107 16.99 21.65 7.65
CA ASN A 107 16.07 22.60 8.29
C ASN A 107 16.79 23.66 9.14
N GLU A 108 17.95 23.34 9.71
CA GLU A 108 18.79 24.28 10.47
C GLU A 108 19.45 25.34 9.57
N ASN A 109 19.62 25.07 8.27
CA ASN A 109 20.29 25.97 7.32
C ASN A 109 19.41 26.33 6.10
N PRO A 110 18.25 26.99 6.28
CA PRO A 110 17.32 27.28 5.18
C PRO A 110 17.81 28.37 4.19
N THR A 111 18.82 29.16 4.55
CA THR A 111 19.32 30.31 3.76
C THR A 111 20.35 29.93 2.68
N GLU A 112 20.72 28.67 2.57
CA GLU A 112 21.83 28.19 1.74
C GLU A 112 21.35 27.13 0.73
N GLU A 113 20.27 27.42 0.01
CA GLU A 113 19.68 26.51 -1.02
C GLU A 113 20.67 26.11 -2.14
N ASN A 114 21.85 26.74 -2.20
CA ASN A 114 22.91 26.49 -3.18
C ASN A 114 24.19 25.86 -2.59
N LYS A 115 24.21 25.45 -1.32
CA LYS A 115 25.31 24.56 -0.87
C LYS A 115 25.14 23.20 -1.52
N GLU A 116 26.24 22.70 -2.08
CA GLU A 116 26.29 21.41 -2.77
C GLU A 116 25.70 20.34 -1.83
N GLU A 117 24.75 19.54 -2.32
CA GLU A 117 24.12 18.46 -1.54
C GLU A 117 25.17 17.54 -0.87
N GLU A 118 26.38 17.52 -1.44
CA GLU A 118 27.58 16.86 -0.94
C GLU A 118 28.09 17.44 0.39
N GLU A 119 28.07 18.77 0.60
CA GLU A 119 28.55 19.37 1.85
C GLU A 119 27.61 19.04 3.03
N ILE A 120 26.29 19.04 2.78
CA ILE A 120 25.29 18.61 3.78
C ILE A 120 25.48 17.12 4.08
N PHE A 121 25.72 16.31 3.05
CA PHE A 121 25.98 14.88 3.19
C PHE A 121 27.22 14.61 4.06
N GLU A 122 28.33 15.32 3.83
CA GLU A 122 29.53 15.20 4.67
C GLU A 122 29.31 15.65 6.12
N LYS A 123 28.54 16.72 6.33
CA LYS A 123 28.18 17.17 7.69
C LYS A 123 27.32 16.14 8.42
N THR A 124 26.38 15.50 7.72
CA THR A 124 25.57 14.42 8.29
C THR A 124 26.42 13.21 8.67
N GLU A 125 27.44 12.87 7.86
CA GLU A 125 28.36 11.78 8.18
C GLU A 125 29.15 12.07 9.47
N LYS A 126 29.66 13.29 9.63
CA LYS A 126 30.38 13.70 10.85
C LYS A 126 29.49 13.60 12.08
N ARG A 127 28.25 14.11 12.00
CA ARG A 127 27.26 14.06 13.09
C ARG A 127 26.89 12.61 13.46
N LEU A 128 26.75 11.72 12.48
CA LEU A 128 26.50 10.30 12.74
C LEU A 128 27.70 9.58 13.37
N GLN A 129 28.93 9.95 13.00
CA GLN A 129 30.14 9.44 13.64
C GLN A 129 30.26 9.91 15.09
N GLU A 130 29.91 11.17 15.37
CA GLU A 130 29.80 11.69 16.75
C GLU A 130 28.77 10.92 17.58
N ASN A 131 27.67 10.50 16.96
CA ASN A 131 26.65 9.64 17.56
C ASN A 131 27.10 8.17 17.72
N GLY A 132 28.34 7.83 17.38
CA GLY A 132 28.92 6.50 17.56
C GLY A 132 28.53 5.47 16.49
N ILE A 133 27.90 5.90 15.39
CA ILE A 133 27.50 5.01 14.29
C ILE A 133 28.63 4.97 13.25
N THR A 134 29.33 3.83 13.16
CA THR A 134 30.39 3.65 12.16
C THR A 134 29.80 3.25 10.80
N LEU A 135 29.90 4.14 9.82
CA LEU A 135 29.58 3.87 8.41
C LEU A 135 30.80 3.24 7.74
N LYS A 136 30.67 2.00 7.22
CA LYS A 136 31.74 1.26 6.52
C LYS A 136 31.34 0.94 5.08
#